data_AF-A0A642PM18-F1
#
_entry.id   AF-A0A642PM18-F1
#
_cell.length_a   1.000
_cell.length_b   1.000
_cell.length_c   1.000
_cell.angle_alpha   90.00
_cell.angle_beta   90.00
_cell.angle_gamma   90.00
#
_symmetry.space_group_name_H-M   'P 1'
#
loop_
_entity.id
_entity.type
_entity.pdbx_description
1 polymer ?
#
loop_
_entity_poly.entity_id
_entity_poly.type
_entity_poly.pdbx_seq_one_letter_code
_entity_poly.pdbx_strand_id
1 'polypeptide(L)' 'MDKRIYLCLAHMSGKEQGFIKEAFDTNWVVPLGPNVNAFEDELKHFVGQDKEVVALSAG' A
#
# COMPACT_ATOMS: atom_id res chain seq x y z
N MET A 1 3.82 35.71 6.97
CA MET A 1 3.11 34.43 7.23
C MET A 1 4.14 33.33 7.05
N ASP A 2 4.62 32.76 8.15
CA ASP A 2 5.61 31.68 8.09
C ASP A 2 4.97 30.46 7.45
N LYS A 3 5.40 30.16 6.22
CA LYS A 3 4.91 29.02 5.47
C LYS A 3 5.56 27.79 6.10
N ARG A 4 4.77 26.99 6.82
CA ARG A 4 5.23 25.76 7.45
C ARG A 4 5.90 24.87 6.41
N ILE A 5 7.18 24.55 6.62
CA ILE A 5 7.93 23.61 5.80
C ILE A 5 7.73 22.22 6.40
N TYR A 6 7.11 21.33 5.63
CA TYR A 6 6.95 19.93 6.01
C TYR A 6 8.15 19.13 5.50
N LEU A 7 8.78 18.33 6.36
CA LEU A 7 9.96 17.52 6.00
C LEU A 7 9.58 16.23 5.27
N CYS A 8 8.41 15.67 5.58
CA CYS A 8 7.88 14.48 4.93
C CYS A 8 6.34 14.53 4.98
N LEU A 9 5.73 14.85 3.84
CA LEU A 9 4.27 14.86 3.69
C LEU A 9 3.92 13.71 2.74
N ALA A 10 2.89 12.94 3.10
CA ALA A 10 2.47 11.80 2.29
C ALA A 10 2.12 12.27 0.86
N HIS A 11 2.66 11.57 -0.14
CA HIS A 11 2.33 11.82 -1.53
C HIS A 11 1.10 11.02 -1.93
N MET A 12 0.06 11.69 -2.43
CA MET A 12 -1.14 11.06 -2.97
C MET A 12 -1.08 11.15 -4.50
N SER A 13 -0.92 10.01 -5.17
CA SER A 13 -0.85 9.95 -6.64
C SER A 13 -2.23 9.99 -7.31
N GLY A 14 -3.30 9.82 -6.52
CA GLY A 14 -4.70 9.74 -6.98
C GLY A 14 -5.16 8.29 -7.25
N LYS A 15 -4.23 7.34 -7.37
CA LYS A 15 -4.56 5.91 -7.56
C LYS A 15 -5.08 5.24 -6.30
N GLU A 16 -4.71 5.77 -5.12
CA GLU A 16 -5.02 5.19 -3.82
C GLU A 16 -6.53 5.07 -3.60
N GLN A 17 -7.30 6.07 -4.06
CA GLN A 17 -8.76 6.04 -3.97
C GLN A 17 -9.39 4.88 -4.75
N GLY A 18 -8.78 4.48 -5.87
CA GLY A 18 -9.24 3.33 -6.67
C GLY A 18 -9.15 2.03 -5.88
N PHE A 19 -8.00 1.74 -5.28
CA PHE A 19 -7.79 0.53 -4.47
C PHE A 19 -8.66 0.50 -3.21
N ILE A 20 -8.87 1.67 -2.58
CA ILE A 20 -9.79 1.78 -1.44
C ILE A 20 -11.22 1.46 -1.89
N LYS A 21 -11.67 2.08 -2.99
CA LYS A 21 -13.02 1.84 -3.53
C LYS A 21 -13.23 0.36 -3.87
N GLU A 22 -12.26 -0.28 -4.52
CA GLU A 22 -12.30 -1.71 -4.85
C GLU A 22 -12.45 -2.59 -3.60
N ALA A 23 -11.71 -2.28 -2.52
CA ALA A 23 -11.82 -3.01 -1.26
C ALA A 23 -13.22 -2.90 -0.64
N PHE A 24 -13.85 -1.73 -0.73
CA PHE A 24 -15.23 -1.55 -0.29
C PHE A 24 -16.24 -2.26 -1.21
N ASP A 25 -16.10 -2.12 -2.54
CA ASP A 25 -17.01 -2.72 -3.52
C ASP A 25 -17.01 -4.26 -3.44
N THR A 26 -15.85 -4.86 -3.15
CA THR A 26 -15.67 -6.31 -3.00
C THR A 26 -15.97 -6.82 -1.58
N ASN A 27 -16.38 -5.92 -0.67
CA ASN A 27 -16.57 -6.18 0.76
C ASN A 27 -15.33 -6.83 1.42
N TRP A 28 -14.15 -6.50 0.91
CA TRP A 28 -12.88 -7.02 1.38
C TRP A 28 -12.14 -5.94 2.17
N VAL A 29 -12.69 -5.60 3.33
CA VAL A 29 -12.17 -4.55 4.25
C VAL A 29 -11.42 -5.14 5.44
N VAL A 30 -10.82 -6.31 5.25
CA VAL A 30 -10.04 -7.02 6.27
C VAL A 30 -8.54 -6.97 5.97
N PRO A 31 -7.65 -7.15 6.97
CA PRO A 31 -6.21 -6.93 6.82
C PRO A 31 -5.47 -7.84 5.82
N LEU A 32 -6.05 -8.96 5.41
CA LEU A 32 -5.46 -9.91 4.47
C LEU A 32 -6.40 -10.04 3.28
N GLY A 33 -5.92 -9.86 2.06
CA GLY A 33 -6.79 -9.80 0.88
C GLY A 33 -6.10 -9.68 -0.46
N PRO A 34 -6.87 -9.59 -1.56
CA PRO A 34 -6.34 -9.50 -2.91
C PRO A 34 -5.31 -8.38 -3.08
N ASN A 35 -5.58 -7.19 -2.54
CA ASN A 35 -4.65 -6.06 -2.58
C ASN A 35 -3.34 -6.32 -1.82
N VAL A 36 -3.40 -7.05 -0.70
CA VAL A 36 -2.22 -7.37 0.12
C VAL A 36 -1.40 -8.47 -0.56
N ASN A 37 -2.04 -9.51 -1.07
CA ASN A 37 -1.37 -10.58 -1.81
C ASN A 37 -0.67 -10.02 -3.05
N ALA A 38 -1.34 -9.16 -3.82
CA ALA A 38 -0.75 -8.51 -4.99
C ALA A 38 0.45 -7.63 -4.58
N PHE A 39 0.34 -6.89 -3.48
CA PHE A 39 1.45 -6.10 -2.95
C PHE A 39 2.65 -6.96 -2.54
N GLU A 40 2.43 -8.09 -1.86
CA GLU A 40 3.49 -9.03 -1.46
C GLU A 40 4.19 -9.62 -2.69
N ASP A 41 3.43 -10.06 -3.70
CA ASP A 41 3.95 -10.61 -4.94
C ASP A 41 4.73 -9.58 -5.77
N GLU A 42 4.18 -8.36 -5.91
CA GLU A 42 4.84 -7.27 -6.63
C GLU A 42 6.12 -6.83 -5.91
N LEU A 43 6.09 -6.72 -4.58
CA LEU A 43 7.26 -6.34 -3.79
C LEU A 43 8.33 -7.43 -3.80
N LYS A 44 7.92 -8.70 -3.78
CA LYS A 44 8.82 -9.85 -3.98
C LYS A 44 9.53 -9.76 -5.32
N HIS A 45 8.81 -9.46 -6.39
CA HIS A 45 9.40 -9.26 -7.72
C HIS A 45 10.33 -8.04 -7.76
N PHE A 46 9.94 -6.93 -7.13
CA PHE A 46 10.73 -5.70 -7.07
C PHE A 46 12.06 -5.87 -6.32
N VAL A 47 12.04 -6.53 -5.15
CA VAL A 47 13.23 -6.77 -4.34
C VAL A 47 14.13 -7.85 -4.95
N GLY A 48 13.53 -8.85 -5.59
CA GLY A 48 14.23 -9.98 -6.22
C GLY A 48 14.98 -10.87 -5.23
N GLN A 49 15.96 -11.62 -5.75
CA GLN A 49 16.86 -12.51 -4.99
C GLN A 49 16.17 -13.69 -4.28
N ASP A 50 15.09 -14.23 -4.87
CA ASP A 50 14.33 -15.39 -4.35
C ASP A 50 13.91 -15.24 -2.88
N LYS A 51 13.56 -14.01 -2.47
CA LYS A 51 13.07 -13.72 -1.12
C LYS A 51 11.56 -13.91 -1.04
N GLU A 52 11.08 -14.31 0.13
CA GLU A 52 9.65 -14.23 0.48
C GLU A 52 9.35 -12.91 1.18
N VAL A 53 8.16 -12.37 0.94
CA VAL A 53 7.69 -11.08 1.47
C VAL A 53 6.38 -11.31 2.20
N VAL A 54 6.25 -10.70 3.39
CA VAL A 54 5.03 -10.76 4.20
C VAL A 54 4.72 -9.36 4.73
N ALA A 55 3.50 -8.90 4.53
CA ALA A 55 3.00 -7.64 5.05
C ALA A 55 2.59 -7.78 6.53
N LEU A 56 2.93 -6.77 7.33
CA LEU A 56 2.57 -6.66 8.74
C LEU A 56 1.87 -5.32 8.99
N SER A 57 1.22 -5.17 10.15
CA SER A 57 0.55 -3.92 10.52
C SER A 57 1.54 -2.76 10.79
N ALA A 58 2.79 -3.08 11.12
CA ALA A 58 3.90 -2.14 11.31
C ALA A 58 5.23 -2.87 11.09
N GLY A 59 6.27 -2.10 10.79
CA GLY A 59 7.66 -2.59 10.69
C GLY A 59 8.38 -2.65 12.03
#